data_AF-A0A6G3QEJ0-F1
#
_entry.id   AF-A0A6G3QEJ0-F1
#
_cell.length_a   1.000
_cell.length_b   1.000
_cell.length_c   1.000
_cell.angle_alpha   90.00
_cell.angle_beta   90.00
_cell.angle_gamma   90.00
#
_symmetry.space_group_name_H-M   'P 1'
#
loop_
_entity.id
_entity.type
_entity.pdbx_description
1 polymer ?
#
loop_
_entity_poly.entity_id
_entity_poly.type
_entity_poly.pdbx_seq_one_letter_code
_entity_poly.pdbx_strand_id
1 'polypeptide(L)'
;MDTDPQDGPSTASNATPPPDKHGQETDAQQQVADERGRAADVREATADEREASADRRETTADEREAAVDAWQDQLATQESRLDTRRRAAGAPAPSVRRRSYERIDRTQERLTAGQERLDRSAAALRRTDATDRREQEIIDRETDVSTTRMAARDPVPLSVLQTAADRLREQAAAAAEALAEAEDALVDEYEGHHRAQQATEHRHHAAQARTAADTLRNINVTITVTEPPEGEDGTPSEPQVP
;
A
#
# COMPACT_ATOMS: atom_id res chain seq x y z
N MET A 1 50.16 39.08 57.38
CA MET A 1 49.63 38.10 58.33
C MET A 1 48.19 38.50 58.62
N ASP A 2 47.31 38.40 57.62
CA ASP A 2 46.74 37.15 57.04
C ASP A 2 45.83 36.52 58.12
N THR A 3 44.52 36.37 58.00
CA THR A 3 43.61 35.89 56.93
C THR A 3 42.18 36.24 57.39
N ASP A 4 41.32 36.80 56.54
CA ASP A 4 40.32 36.15 55.64
C ASP A 4 39.07 35.56 56.36
N PRO A 5 37.86 35.68 55.77
CA PRO A 5 36.56 35.58 56.43
C PRO A 5 36.01 34.14 56.44
N GLN A 6 35.15 33.81 57.40
CA GLN A 6 34.36 32.57 57.35
C GLN A 6 32.88 32.86 57.09
N ASP A 7 32.51 32.64 55.83
CA ASP A 7 31.46 31.73 55.37
C ASP A 7 30.23 31.56 56.27
N GLY A 8 29.18 32.31 55.93
CA GLY A 8 27.82 31.86 56.18
C GLY A 8 27.48 30.69 55.26
N PRO A 9 26.80 29.63 55.73
CA PRO A 9 26.35 28.57 54.85
C PRO A 9 25.23 29.09 53.95
N SER A 10 25.59 29.44 52.72
CA SER A 10 24.67 29.55 51.60
C SER A 10 23.88 28.24 51.52
N THR A 11 22.64 28.30 51.99
CA THR A 11 21.66 27.24 51.83
C THR A 11 21.30 27.24 50.34
N ALA A 12 22.09 26.50 49.55
CA ALA A 12 21.75 26.20 48.18
C ALA A 12 20.43 25.44 48.22
N SER A 13 19.35 26.18 48.00
CA SER A 13 18.01 25.66 47.80
C SER A 13 18.07 24.73 46.61
N ASN A 14 18.24 23.44 46.91
CA ASN A 14 18.14 22.33 45.97
C ASN A 14 16.64 22.18 45.64
N ALA A 15 16.07 23.21 45.02
CA ALA A 15 14.73 23.17 44.48
C ALA A 15 14.81 22.34 43.21
N THR A 16 14.45 21.06 43.34
CA THR A 16 14.03 20.23 42.21
C THR A 16 13.12 21.08 41.32
N PRO A 17 13.43 21.26 40.02
CA PRO A 17 12.56 22.01 39.14
C PRO A 17 11.16 21.37 39.22
N PRO A 18 10.09 22.16 39.37
CA PRO A 18 8.74 21.62 39.39
C PRO A 18 8.52 20.78 38.14
N PRO A 19 7.81 19.64 38.22
CA PRO A 19 7.52 18.83 37.05
C PRO A 19 6.91 19.70 35.96
N ASP A 20 7.41 19.55 34.75
CA ASP A 20 7.07 20.39 33.61
C ASP A 20 5.59 20.15 33.22
N LYS A 21 4.70 20.89 33.88
CA LYS A 21 3.24 20.74 33.76
C LYS A 21 2.77 20.92 32.32
N HIS A 22 3.49 21.73 31.56
CA HIS A 22 3.22 21.96 30.15
C HIS A 22 3.45 20.70 29.31
N GLY A 23 4.49 19.92 29.58
CA GLY A 23 4.75 18.64 28.92
C GLY A 23 3.67 17.59 29.23
N GLN A 24 3.21 17.53 30.49
CA GLN A 24 2.15 16.61 30.91
C GLN A 24 0.78 16.97 30.32
N GLU A 25 0.48 18.26 30.20
CA GLU A 25 -0.74 18.74 29.55
C GLU A 25 -0.73 18.46 28.04
N THR A 26 0.41 18.62 27.36
CA THR A 26 0.54 18.27 25.93
C THR A 26 0.42 16.77 25.69
N ASP A 27 1.03 15.94 26.55
CA ASP A 27 0.93 14.47 26.43
C ASP A 27 -0.52 13.98 26.64
N ALA A 28 -1.22 14.56 27.62
CA ALA A 28 -2.63 14.25 27.86
C ALA A 28 -3.53 14.69 26.69
N GLN A 29 -3.26 15.86 26.10
CA GLN A 29 -3.98 16.34 24.92
C GLN A 29 -3.72 15.43 23.70
N GLN A 30 -2.49 14.97 23.51
CA GLN A 30 -2.13 14.04 22.44
C GLN A 30 -2.85 12.69 22.60
N GLN A 31 -2.88 12.13 23.81
CA GLN A 31 -3.60 10.89 24.07
C GLN A 31 -5.10 11.00 23.76
N VAL A 32 -5.73 12.12 24.12
CA VAL A 32 -7.15 12.39 23.80
C VAL A 32 -7.35 12.53 22.28
N ALA A 33 -6.41 13.14 21.57
CA ALA A 33 -6.45 13.23 20.11
C ALA A 33 -6.33 11.83 19.47
N ASP A 34 -5.40 11.00 19.93
CA ASP A 34 -5.20 9.64 19.44
C ASP A 34 -6.41 8.72 19.72
N GLU A 35 -7.04 8.87 20.88
CA GLU A 35 -8.27 8.14 21.22
C GLU A 35 -9.45 8.58 20.35
N ARG A 36 -9.59 9.89 20.10
CA ARG A 36 -10.59 10.42 19.15
C ARG A 36 -10.36 9.93 17.73
N GLY A 37 -9.10 9.85 17.30
CA GLY A 37 -8.69 9.28 16.00
C GLY A 37 -9.14 7.83 15.89
N ARG A 38 -8.74 6.98 16.84
CA ARG A 38 -9.16 5.57 16.88
C ARG A 38 -10.68 5.39 16.89
N ALA A 39 -11.40 6.24 17.64
CA ALA A 39 -12.85 6.21 17.66
C ALA A 39 -13.48 6.66 16.33
N ALA A 40 -12.81 7.51 15.55
CA ALA A 40 -13.23 7.90 14.20
C ALA A 40 -13.01 6.73 13.22
N ASP A 41 -11.83 6.10 13.26
CA ASP A 41 -11.50 4.95 12.40
C ASP A 41 -12.50 3.79 12.60
N VAL A 42 -12.86 3.49 13.85
CA VAL A 42 -13.86 2.46 14.16
C VAL A 42 -15.24 2.83 13.59
N ARG A 43 -15.63 4.11 13.67
CA ARG A 43 -16.90 4.59 13.13
C ARG A 43 -16.92 4.50 11.60
N GLU A 44 -15.82 4.80 10.95
CA GLU A 44 -15.64 4.69 9.50
C GLU A 44 -15.72 3.23 9.06
N ALA A 45 -14.94 2.33 9.67
CA ALA A 45 -15.01 0.90 9.37
C ALA A 45 -16.44 0.33 9.53
N THR A 46 -17.17 0.77 10.56
CA THR A 46 -18.57 0.36 10.75
C THR A 46 -19.49 0.94 9.67
N ALA A 47 -19.20 2.14 9.15
CA ALA A 47 -19.94 2.72 8.04
C ALA A 47 -19.72 1.92 6.75
N ASP A 48 -18.47 1.56 6.46
CA ASP A 48 -18.09 0.75 5.29
C ASP A 48 -18.74 -0.63 5.32
N GLU A 49 -18.78 -1.29 6.48
CA GLU A 49 -19.48 -2.57 6.64
C GLU A 49 -20.99 -2.46 6.34
N ARG A 50 -21.63 -1.37 6.77
CA ARG A 50 -23.05 -1.12 6.47
C ARG A 50 -23.27 -0.85 5.00
N GLU A 51 -22.36 -0.12 4.35
CA GLU A 51 -22.39 0.14 2.92
C GLU A 51 -22.24 -1.18 2.13
N ALA A 52 -21.23 -1.99 2.44
CA ALA A 52 -21.04 -3.31 1.82
C ALA A 52 -22.23 -4.25 2.05
N SER A 53 -22.95 -4.12 3.17
CA SER A 53 -24.22 -4.83 3.39
C SER A 53 -25.36 -4.30 2.52
N ALA A 54 -25.43 -2.99 2.31
CA ALA A 54 -26.41 -2.36 1.43
C ALA A 54 -26.20 -2.77 -0.04
N ASP A 55 -24.97 -2.75 -0.52
CA ASP A 55 -24.64 -3.11 -1.91
C ASP A 55 -24.95 -4.59 -2.21
N ARG A 56 -24.75 -5.48 -1.23
CA ARG A 56 -25.18 -6.88 -1.33
C ARG A 56 -26.69 -7.02 -1.44
N ARG A 57 -27.45 -6.27 -0.62
CA ARG A 57 -28.92 -6.27 -0.68
C ARG A 57 -29.43 -5.74 -2.01
N GLU A 58 -28.76 -4.74 -2.56
CA GLU A 58 -29.05 -4.17 -3.88
C GLU A 58 -28.78 -5.19 -4.99
N THR A 59 -27.64 -5.88 -4.98
CA THR A 59 -27.31 -6.95 -5.93
C THR A 59 -28.39 -8.04 -5.93
N THR A 60 -28.82 -8.50 -4.76
CA THR A 60 -29.91 -9.48 -4.64
C THR A 60 -31.27 -8.93 -5.09
N ALA A 61 -31.51 -7.62 -5.00
CA ALA A 61 -32.71 -7.00 -5.55
C ALA A 61 -32.67 -7.02 -7.09
N ASP A 62 -31.53 -6.66 -7.69
CA ASP A 62 -31.34 -6.67 -9.13
C ASP A 62 -31.50 -8.08 -9.75
N GLU A 63 -31.00 -9.12 -9.07
CA GLU A 63 -31.20 -10.51 -9.48
C GLU A 63 -32.69 -10.90 -9.48
N ARG A 64 -33.43 -10.46 -8.46
CA ARG A 64 -34.88 -10.72 -8.37
C ARG A 64 -35.64 -9.96 -9.45
N GLU A 65 -35.28 -8.72 -9.74
CA GLU A 65 -35.85 -7.94 -10.84
C GLU A 65 -35.61 -8.65 -12.19
N ALA A 66 -34.37 -9.08 -12.46
CA ALA A 66 -34.04 -9.80 -13.68
C ALA A 66 -34.82 -11.12 -13.83
N ALA A 67 -35.04 -11.84 -12.73
CA ALA A 67 -35.86 -13.06 -12.73
C ALA A 67 -37.33 -12.76 -13.04
N VAL A 68 -37.88 -11.66 -12.51
CA VAL A 68 -39.25 -11.21 -12.80
C VAL A 68 -39.38 -10.83 -14.27
N ASP A 69 -38.43 -10.07 -14.83
CA ASP A 69 -38.42 -9.68 -16.25
C ASP A 69 -38.42 -10.92 -17.16
N ALA A 70 -37.58 -11.90 -16.85
CA ALA A 70 -37.52 -13.16 -17.59
C ALA A 70 -38.85 -13.93 -17.52
N TRP A 71 -39.48 -13.97 -16.34
CA TRP A 71 -40.78 -14.63 -16.18
C TRP A 71 -41.89 -13.90 -16.97
N GLN A 72 -41.89 -12.57 -16.96
CA GLN A 72 -42.84 -11.77 -17.75
C GLN A 72 -42.67 -12.02 -19.26
N ASP A 73 -41.44 -12.17 -19.76
CA ASP A 73 -41.18 -12.52 -21.16
C ASP A 73 -41.72 -13.89 -21.55
N GLN A 74 -41.54 -14.88 -20.66
CA GLN A 74 -42.10 -16.21 -20.86
C GLN A 74 -43.62 -16.16 -20.88
N LEU A 75 -44.25 -15.43 -19.96
CA LEU A 75 -45.70 -15.27 -19.91
C LEU A 75 -46.23 -14.60 -21.18
N ALA A 76 -45.60 -13.50 -21.61
CA ALA A 76 -45.96 -12.80 -22.84
C ALA A 76 -45.87 -13.72 -24.08
N THR A 77 -44.86 -14.59 -24.11
CA THR A 77 -44.71 -15.61 -25.17
C THR A 77 -45.83 -16.64 -25.13
N GLN A 78 -46.18 -17.16 -23.96
CA GLN A 78 -47.28 -18.12 -23.79
C GLN A 78 -48.62 -17.50 -24.17
N GLU A 79 -48.90 -16.28 -23.76
CA GLU A 79 -50.11 -15.54 -24.14
C GLU A 79 -50.24 -15.40 -25.67
N SER A 80 -49.15 -15.02 -26.35
CA SER A 80 -49.14 -14.90 -27.81
C SER A 80 -49.46 -16.23 -28.51
N ARG A 81 -48.94 -17.34 -27.98
CA ARG A 81 -49.26 -18.69 -28.48
C ARG A 81 -50.73 -19.05 -28.26
N LEU A 82 -51.27 -18.76 -27.08
CA LEU A 82 -52.69 -19.01 -26.78
C LEU A 82 -53.62 -18.18 -27.65
N ASP A 83 -53.32 -16.91 -27.86
CA ASP A 83 -54.07 -16.04 -28.77
C ASP A 83 -54.08 -16.59 -30.20
N THR A 84 -52.93 -17.07 -30.68
CA THR A 84 -52.81 -17.67 -32.01
C THR A 84 -53.70 -18.91 -32.13
N ARG A 85 -53.68 -19.79 -31.12
CA ARG A 85 -54.55 -20.97 -31.08
C ARG A 85 -56.04 -20.61 -31.01
N ARG A 86 -56.42 -19.59 -30.22
CA ARG A 86 -57.80 -19.11 -30.13
C ARG A 86 -58.31 -18.60 -31.47
N ARG A 87 -57.51 -17.78 -32.17
CA ARG A 87 -57.86 -17.31 -33.53
C ARG A 87 -58.04 -18.46 -34.50
N ALA A 88 -57.14 -19.45 -34.47
CA ALA A 88 -57.25 -20.64 -35.33
C ALA A 88 -58.51 -21.47 -35.05
N ALA A 89 -58.98 -21.49 -33.79
CA ALA A 89 -60.20 -22.17 -33.37
C ALA A 89 -61.49 -21.33 -33.56
N GLY A 90 -61.40 -20.12 -34.13
CA GLY A 90 -62.54 -19.20 -34.24
C GLY A 90 -63.03 -18.62 -32.92
N ALA A 91 -62.26 -18.80 -31.83
CA ALA A 91 -62.57 -18.24 -30.53
C ALA A 91 -62.17 -16.75 -30.47
N PRO A 92 -62.91 -15.91 -29.72
CA PRO A 92 -62.56 -14.51 -29.56
C PRO A 92 -61.18 -14.37 -28.91
N ALA A 93 -60.33 -13.56 -29.53
CA ALA A 93 -59.00 -13.21 -29.05
C ALA A 93 -58.81 -11.68 -29.13
N PRO A 94 -57.97 -11.08 -28.27
CA PRO A 94 -57.63 -9.67 -28.40
C PRO A 94 -57.15 -9.32 -29.81
N SER A 95 -57.57 -8.15 -30.29
CA SER A 95 -57.16 -7.66 -31.60
C SER A 95 -55.65 -7.41 -31.64
N VAL A 96 -55.06 -7.52 -32.84
CA VAL A 96 -53.64 -7.22 -33.05
C VAL A 96 -53.30 -5.82 -32.53
N ARG A 97 -54.18 -4.83 -32.77
CA ARG A 97 -54.00 -3.45 -32.29
C ARG A 97 -53.94 -3.37 -30.77
N ARG A 98 -54.84 -4.04 -30.05
CA ARG A 98 -54.83 -4.08 -28.58
C ARG A 98 -53.53 -4.70 -28.06
N ARG A 99 -53.10 -5.83 -28.64
CA ARG A 99 -51.83 -6.47 -28.25
C ARG A 99 -50.60 -5.60 -28.55
N SER A 100 -50.64 -4.81 -29.62
CA SER A 100 -49.57 -3.84 -29.91
C SER A 100 -49.47 -2.77 -28.82
N TYR A 101 -50.58 -2.21 -28.35
CA TYR A 101 -50.56 -1.24 -27.24
C TYR A 101 -50.05 -1.86 -25.95
N GLU A 102 -50.55 -3.04 -25.56
CA GLU A 102 -50.06 -3.75 -24.37
C GLU A 102 -48.55 -4.05 -24.44
N ARG A 103 -47.99 -4.27 -25.64
CA ARG A 103 -46.54 -4.45 -25.83
C ARG A 103 -45.77 -3.14 -25.72
N ILE A 104 -46.33 -2.04 -26.23
CA ILE A 104 -45.74 -0.71 -26.09
C ILE A 104 -45.69 -0.33 -24.61
N ASP A 105 -46.78 -0.50 -23.87
CA ASP A 105 -46.85 -0.18 -22.44
C ASP A 105 -45.80 -0.96 -21.65
N ARG A 106 -45.71 -2.28 -21.85
CA ARG A 106 -44.65 -3.12 -21.24
C ARG A 106 -43.23 -2.69 -21.62
N THR A 107 -43.04 -2.20 -22.84
CA THR A 107 -41.72 -1.71 -23.28
C THR A 107 -41.39 -0.39 -22.58
N GLN A 108 -42.38 0.48 -22.39
CA GLN A 108 -42.21 1.72 -21.64
C GLN A 108 -41.87 1.45 -20.17
N GLU A 109 -42.59 0.51 -19.52
CA GLU A 109 -42.30 0.08 -18.16
C GLU A 109 -40.85 -0.44 -18.01
N ARG A 110 -40.39 -1.28 -18.95
CA ARG A 110 -38.99 -1.76 -18.97
C ARG A 110 -37.97 -0.65 -19.16
N LEU A 111 -38.28 0.36 -19.97
CA LEU A 111 -37.39 1.51 -20.15
C LEU A 111 -37.30 2.33 -18.87
N THR A 112 -38.43 2.55 -18.17
CA THR A 112 -38.44 3.23 -16.86
C THR A 112 -37.63 2.45 -15.83
N ALA A 113 -37.87 1.15 -15.68
CA ALA A 113 -37.10 0.30 -14.77
C ALA A 113 -35.60 0.26 -15.15
N GLY A 114 -35.29 0.24 -16.45
CA GLY A 114 -33.92 0.33 -16.95
C GLY A 114 -33.25 1.65 -16.58
N GLN A 115 -33.97 2.77 -16.66
CA GLN A 115 -33.46 4.07 -16.23
C GLN A 115 -33.19 4.10 -14.72
N GLU A 116 -34.10 3.58 -13.90
CA GLU A 116 -33.91 3.50 -12.44
C GLU A 116 -32.66 2.66 -12.09
N ARG A 117 -32.44 1.53 -12.79
CA ARG A 117 -31.23 0.71 -12.62
C ARG A 117 -29.94 1.44 -13.01
N LEU A 118 -29.98 2.26 -14.06
CA LEU A 118 -28.85 3.09 -14.46
C LEU A 118 -28.57 4.19 -13.42
N ASP A 119 -29.60 4.83 -12.89
CA ASP A 119 -29.46 5.86 -11.86
C ASP A 119 -28.87 5.27 -10.57
N ARG A 120 -29.30 4.07 -10.18
CA ARG A 120 -28.74 3.31 -9.06
C ARG A 120 -27.27 2.94 -9.29
N SER A 121 -26.94 2.39 -10.46
CA SER A 121 -25.53 2.11 -10.85
C SER A 121 -24.66 3.37 -10.83
N ALA A 122 -25.16 4.49 -11.35
CA ALA A 122 -24.45 5.76 -11.34
C ALA A 122 -24.24 6.30 -9.92
N ALA A 123 -25.22 6.11 -9.03
CA ALA A 123 -25.08 6.47 -7.63
C ALA A 123 -24.04 5.58 -6.91
N ALA A 124 -24.01 4.28 -7.21
CA ALA A 124 -23.00 3.36 -6.68
C ALA A 124 -21.57 3.78 -7.10
N LEU A 125 -21.36 4.07 -8.39
CA LEU A 125 -20.06 4.56 -8.89
C LEU A 125 -19.63 5.85 -8.19
N ARG A 126 -20.53 6.82 -8.01
CA ARG A 126 -20.21 8.05 -7.28
C ARG A 126 -19.82 7.80 -5.82
N ARG A 127 -20.37 6.76 -5.17
CA ARG A 127 -19.99 6.37 -3.81
C ARG A 127 -18.57 5.79 -3.79
N THR A 128 -18.25 4.88 -4.72
CA THR A 128 -16.88 4.36 -4.90
C THR A 128 -15.88 5.48 -5.16
N ASP A 129 -16.14 6.38 -6.11
CA ASP A 129 -15.27 7.52 -6.40
C ASP A 129 -15.06 8.45 -5.19
N ALA A 130 -16.06 8.55 -4.30
CA ALA A 130 -15.95 9.32 -3.07
C ALA A 130 -15.07 8.61 -2.03
N THR A 131 -15.17 7.28 -1.91
CA THR A 131 -14.30 6.46 -1.07
C THR A 131 -12.85 6.53 -1.55
N ASP A 132 -12.60 6.30 -2.83
CA ASP A 132 -11.25 6.34 -3.42
C ASP A 132 -10.59 7.70 -3.18
N ARG A 133 -11.35 8.79 -3.29
CA ARG A 133 -10.84 10.14 -2.98
C ARG A 133 -10.45 10.29 -1.51
N ARG A 134 -11.25 9.78 -0.57
CA ARG A 134 -10.92 9.84 0.86
C ARG A 134 -9.66 9.03 1.17
N GLU A 135 -9.53 7.84 0.58
CA GLU A 135 -8.34 7.01 0.72
C GLU A 135 -7.09 7.74 0.22
N GLN A 136 -7.19 8.39 -0.95
CA GLN A 136 -6.09 9.20 -1.47
C GLN A 136 -5.73 10.37 -0.54
N GLU A 137 -6.72 11.09 -0.01
CA GLU A 137 -6.49 12.18 0.96
C GLU A 137 -5.80 11.69 2.25
N ILE A 138 -6.07 10.45 2.67
CA ILE A 138 -5.39 9.81 3.81
C ILE A 138 -3.93 9.50 3.45
N ILE A 139 -3.69 8.90 2.29
CA ILE A 139 -2.34 8.59 1.78
C ILE A 139 -1.50 9.86 1.65
N ASP A 140 -2.08 10.92 1.08
CA ASP A 140 -1.41 12.21 0.89
C ASP A 140 -1.03 12.80 2.26
N ARG A 141 -1.94 12.79 3.23
CA ARG A 141 -1.67 13.28 4.59
C ARG A 141 -0.57 12.48 5.28
N GLU A 142 -0.58 11.16 5.16
CA GLU A 142 0.45 10.30 5.75
C GLU A 142 1.81 10.49 5.07
N THR A 143 1.79 10.72 3.76
CA THR A 143 2.98 11.08 2.97
C THR A 143 3.55 12.41 3.43
N ASP A 144 2.72 13.43 3.64
CA ASP A 144 3.14 14.74 4.15
C ASP A 144 3.73 14.66 5.57
N VAL A 145 3.10 13.88 6.46
CA VAL A 145 3.64 13.63 7.81
C VAL A 145 4.99 12.92 7.74
N SER A 146 5.10 11.92 6.86
CA SER A 146 6.32 11.14 6.69
C SER A 146 7.45 11.97 6.10
N THR A 147 7.17 12.77 5.07
CA THR A 147 8.15 13.69 4.46
C THR A 147 8.59 14.77 5.45
N THR A 148 7.65 15.34 6.22
CA THR A 148 7.97 16.31 7.28
C THR A 148 8.85 15.67 8.36
N ARG A 149 8.55 14.44 8.79
CA ARG A 149 9.36 13.69 9.76
C ARG A 149 10.76 13.39 9.23
N MET A 150 10.87 13.07 7.94
CA MET A 150 12.17 12.87 7.28
C MET A 150 12.97 14.17 7.18
N ALA A 151 12.32 15.29 6.85
CA ALA A 151 12.96 16.60 6.78
C ALA A 151 13.41 17.12 8.16
N ALA A 152 12.65 16.81 9.22
CA ALA A 152 13.02 17.13 10.59
C ALA A 152 14.14 16.24 11.16
N ARG A 153 14.43 15.12 10.51
CA ARG A 153 15.58 14.29 10.87
C ARG A 153 16.81 14.93 10.24
N ASP A 154 17.78 15.30 11.07
CA ASP A 154 19.04 15.87 10.57
C ASP A 154 19.63 14.96 9.49
N PRO A 155 20.15 15.53 8.38
CA PRO A 155 20.82 14.74 7.36
C PRO A 155 21.90 13.90 8.03
N VAL A 156 21.79 12.57 7.94
CA VAL A 156 22.82 11.69 8.47
C VAL A 156 24.11 12.05 7.74
N PRO A 157 25.18 12.48 8.43
CA PRO A 157 26.42 12.86 7.78
C PRO A 157 26.89 11.72 6.88
N LEU A 158 27.33 12.04 5.67
CA LEU A 158 27.79 11.06 4.68
C LEU A 158 28.86 10.12 5.27
N SER A 159 29.69 10.62 6.18
CA SER A 159 30.71 9.83 6.91
C SER A 159 30.11 8.74 7.80
N VAL A 160 28.96 8.98 8.43
CA VAL A 160 28.26 7.99 9.26
C VAL A 160 27.65 6.91 8.39
N LEU A 161 27.08 7.27 7.23
CA LEU A 161 26.58 6.31 6.25
C LEU A 161 27.70 5.47 5.64
N GLN A 162 28.84 6.08 5.32
CA GLN A 162 30.04 5.39 4.84
C GLN A 162 30.54 4.40 5.88
N THR A 163 30.68 4.83 7.14
CA THR A 163 31.10 3.95 8.25
C THR A 163 30.14 2.77 8.43
N ALA A 164 28.83 3.01 8.35
CA ALA A 164 27.84 1.94 8.45
C ALA A 164 27.92 0.97 7.25
N ALA A 165 28.11 1.49 6.04
CA ALA A 165 28.26 0.68 4.83
C ALA A 165 29.55 -0.15 4.86
N ASP A 166 30.66 0.41 5.33
CA ASP A 166 31.93 -0.30 5.50
C ASP A 166 31.78 -1.44 6.51
N ARG A 167 31.14 -1.16 7.66
CA ARG A 167 30.84 -2.19 8.67
C ARG A 167 29.95 -3.29 8.13
N LEU A 168 28.92 -2.95 7.35
CA LEU A 168 28.03 -3.94 6.75
C LEU A 168 28.77 -4.80 5.73
N ARG A 169 29.64 -4.20 4.92
CA ARG A 169 30.47 -4.93 3.94
C ARG A 169 31.47 -5.85 4.63
N GLU A 170 32.10 -5.41 5.71
CA GLU A 170 32.98 -6.25 6.53
C GLU A 170 32.23 -7.43 7.14
N GLN A 171 31.04 -7.20 7.69
CA GLN A 171 30.17 -8.26 8.21
C GLN A 171 29.76 -9.25 7.11
N ALA A 172 29.41 -8.77 5.93
CA ALA A 172 29.04 -9.61 4.80
C ALA A 172 30.24 -10.44 4.28
N ALA A 173 31.43 -9.85 4.20
CA ALA A 173 32.64 -10.56 3.82
C ALA A 173 33.00 -11.65 4.84
N ALA A 174 32.94 -11.33 6.14
CA ALA A 174 33.18 -12.30 7.22
C ALA A 174 32.15 -13.45 7.19
N ALA A 175 30.87 -13.15 6.91
CA ALA A 175 29.85 -14.17 6.76
C ALA A 175 30.09 -15.09 5.55
N ALA A 176 30.54 -14.52 4.42
CA ALA A 176 30.89 -15.28 3.23
C ALA A 176 32.12 -16.18 3.46
N GLU A 177 33.12 -15.73 4.22
CA GLU A 177 34.25 -16.58 4.62
C GLU A 177 33.83 -17.71 5.56
N ALA A 178 33.03 -17.41 6.58
CA ALA A 178 32.51 -18.43 7.48
C ALA A 178 31.69 -19.49 6.73
N LEU A 179 30.94 -19.09 5.69
CA LEU A 179 30.25 -20.04 4.81
C LEU A 179 31.24 -20.90 4.01
N ALA A 180 32.30 -20.30 3.46
CA ALA A 180 33.32 -21.05 2.74
C ALA A 180 34.01 -22.10 3.64
N GLU A 181 34.35 -21.74 4.87
CA GLU A 181 34.93 -22.66 5.86
C GLU A 181 33.97 -23.80 6.21
N ALA A 182 32.68 -23.51 6.38
CA ALA A 182 31.67 -24.52 6.64
C ALA A 182 31.50 -25.49 5.47
N GLU A 183 31.53 -24.98 4.23
CA GLU A 183 31.47 -25.79 3.02
C GLU A 183 32.73 -26.68 2.85
N ASP A 184 33.92 -26.17 3.16
CA ASP A 184 35.15 -26.97 3.17
C ASP A 184 35.09 -28.11 4.21
N ALA A 185 34.57 -27.84 5.41
CA ALA A 185 34.40 -28.87 6.42
C ALA A 185 33.45 -30.00 5.96
N LEU A 186 32.41 -29.66 5.19
CA LEU A 186 31.53 -30.65 4.57
C LEU A 186 32.27 -31.44 3.48
N VAL A 187 33.14 -30.81 2.68
CA VAL A 187 33.98 -31.52 1.70
C VAL A 187 34.81 -32.60 2.38
N ASP A 188 35.50 -32.27 3.47
CA ASP A 188 36.32 -33.23 4.23
C ASP A 188 35.48 -34.41 4.75
N GLU A 189 34.28 -34.12 5.27
CA GLU A 189 33.35 -35.16 5.73
C GLU A 189 32.89 -36.07 4.58
N TYR A 190 32.49 -35.50 3.43
CA TYR A 190 32.00 -36.28 2.29
C TYR A 190 33.11 -37.09 1.59
N GLU A 191 34.34 -36.58 1.54
CA GLU A 191 35.49 -37.33 1.06
C GLU A 191 35.79 -38.54 1.96
N GLY A 192 35.68 -38.37 3.29
CA GLY A 192 35.80 -39.47 4.25
C GLY A 192 34.74 -40.58 4.09
N HIS A 193 33.57 -40.24 3.54
CA HIS A 193 32.48 -41.19 3.26
C HIS A 193 32.42 -41.67 1.81
N HIS A 194 33.46 -41.44 1.00
CA HIS A 194 33.53 -41.80 -0.43
C HIS A 194 32.40 -41.22 -1.30
N ARG A 195 31.87 -40.06 -0.92
CA ARG A 195 30.77 -39.37 -1.58
C ARG A 195 31.28 -38.26 -2.51
N ALA A 196 31.99 -38.68 -3.57
CA ALA A 196 32.75 -37.79 -4.44
C ALA A 196 31.91 -36.73 -5.19
N GLN A 197 30.65 -37.03 -5.51
CA GLN A 197 29.75 -36.08 -6.18
C GLN A 197 29.35 -34.94 -5.23
N GLN A 198 28.89 -35.26 -4.01
CA GLN A 198 28.56 -34.24 -3.00
C GLN A 198 29.77 -33.37 -2.65
N ALA A 199 30.95 -33.98 -2.46
CA ALA A 199 32.19 -33.22 -2.21
C ALA A 199 32.52 -32.21 -3.32
N THR A 200 32.16 -32.51 -4.57
CA THR A 200 32.40 -31.60 -5.71
C THR A 200 31.45 -30.40 -5.70
N GLU A 201 30.19 -30.61 -5.32
CA GLU A 201 29.20 -29.55 -5.15
C GLU A 201 29.60 -28.58 -4.03
N HIS A 202 29.99 -29.11 -2.87
CA HIS A 202 30.45 -28.30 -1.73
C HIS A 202 31.74 -27.52 -2.04
N ARG A 203 32.69 -28.09 -2.80
CA ARG A 203 33.86 -27.34 -3.30
C ARG A 203 33.47 -26.17 -4.20
N HIS A 204 32.43 -26.33 -5.02
CA HIS A 204 31.93 -25.24 -5.86
C HIS A 204 31.31 -24.12 -5.03
N HIS A 205 30.49 -24.46 -4.02
CA HIS A 205 29.91 -23.47 -3.10
C HIS A 205 30.97 -22.73 -2.28
N ALA A 206 31.97 -23.43 -1.75
CA ALA A 206 33.09 -22.81 -1.05
C ALA A 206 33.85 -21.81 -1.95
N ALA A 207 34.09 -22.15 -3.22
CA ALA A 207 34.73 -21.26 -4.17
C ALA A 207 33.88 -20.01 -4.51
N GLN A 208 32.56 -20.18 -4.64
CA GLN A 208 31.64 -19.05 -4.84
C GLN A 208 31.62 -18.12 -3.63
N ALA A 209 31.58 -18.66 -2.41
CA ALA A 209 31.57 -17.88 -1.18
C ALA A 209 32.86 -17.07 -0.99
N ARG A 210 34.04 -17.66 -1.28
CA ARG A 210 35.32 -16.93 -1.28
C ARG A 210 35.34 -15.80 -2.31
N THR A 211 34.85 -16.06 -3.53
CA THR A 211 34.75 -15.04 -4.57
C THR A 211 33.85 -13.88 -4.12
N ALA A 212 32.75 -14.17 -3.42
CA ALA A 212 31.87 -13.15 -2.84
C ALA A 212 32.57 -12.33 -1.74
N ALA A 213 33.34 -12.97 -0.85
CA ALA A 213 34.13 -12.28 0.17
C ALA A 213 35.19 -11.35 -0.45
N ASP A 214 35.92 -11.83 -1.45
CA ASP A 214 36.97 -11.07 -2.14
C ASP A 214 36.41 -9.88 -2.90
N THR A 215 35.27 -10.05 -3.57
CA THR A 215 34.60 -8.93 -4.26
C THR A 215 34.13 -7.86 -3.27
N LEU A 216 33.56 -8.25 -2.12
CA LEU A 216 33.15 -7.30 -1.08
C LEU A 216 34.32 -6.52 -0.48
N ARG A 217 35.51 -7.14 -0.36
CA ARG A 217 36.74 -6.47 0.08
C ARG A 217 37.32 -5.52 -0.98
N ASN A 218 37.31 -5.96 -2.24
CA ASN A 218 37.96 -5.23 -3.33
C ASN A 218 37.18 -3.99 -3.79
N ILE A 219 35.86 -3.91 -3.53
CA ILE A 219 35.05 -2.72 -3.81
C ILE A 219 35.61 -1.45 -3.11
N ASN A 220 36.36 -1.60 -2.01
CA ASN A 220 36.97 -0.48 -1.30
C ASN A 220 38.21 0.11 -2.01
N VAL A 221 38.90 -0.69 -2.84
CA VAL A 221 40.14 -0.27 -3.51
C VAL A 221 39.85 0.61 -4.73
N THR A 222 38.73 0.36 -5.41
CA THR A 222 38.40 1.04 -6.68
C THR A 222 37.82 2.45 -6.47
N ILE A 223 37.21 2.74 -5.31
CA ILE A 223 36.58 4.05 -5.06
C ILE A 223 37.59 5.10 -4.54
N THR A 224 38.72 4.68 -3.98
CA THR A 224 39.78 5.59 -3.50
C THR A 224 40.78 6.05 -4.57
N VAL A 225 40.66 5.59 -5.82
CA VAL A 225 41.56 5.99 -6.93
C VAL A 225 40.74 6.56 -8.08
N THR A 226 40.20 7.76 -7.89
CA THR A 226 39.85 8.67 -8.99
C THR A 226 40.08 10.09 -8.49
N GLU A 227 41.35 10.49 -8.44
CA GLU A 227 41.74 11.90 -8.47
C GLU A 227 41.14 12.51 -9.75
N PRO A 228 40.42 13.65 -9.66
CA PRO A 228 39.92 14.33 -10.85
C PRO A 228 41.10 14.87 -11.66
N PRO A 229 41.09 14.77 -13.01
CA PRO A 229 42.10 15.45 -13.81
C PRO A 229 41.96 16.95 -13.63
N GLU A 230 43.03 17.58 -13.16
CA GLU A 230 43.19 19.03 -13.17
C GLU A 230 43.19 19.54 -14.62
N GLY A 231 42.33 20.52 -14.89
CA GLY A 231 42.49 21.46 -15.98
C GLY A 231 41.87 21.06 -17.31
N GLU A 232 40.79 21.74 -17.68
CA GLU A 232 40.74 22.43 -18.97
C GLU A 232 39.72 23.59 -18.89
N ASP A 233 40.27 24.80 -18.91
CA ASP A 233 39.54 26.07 -19.08
C ASP A 233 38.81 26.07 -20.44
N GLY A 234 37.57 25.60 -20.45
CA GLY A 234 36.65 25.72 -21.57
C GLY A 234 35.80 26.98 -21.45
N THR A 235 36.22 28.05 -22.15
CA THR A 235 35.44 29.28 -22.32
C THR A 235 34.07 29.01 -22.97
N PRO A 236 32.99 29.70 -22.54
CA PRO A 236 31.66 29.49 -23.12
C PRO A 236 31.57 30.16 -24.49
N SER A 237 31.45 29.33 -25.55
CA SER A 237 31.02 29.81 -26.87
C SER A 237 29.51 30.03 -26.87
N GLU A 238 29.16 31.28 -27.16
CA GLU A 238 27.83 31.85 -27.33
C GLU A 238 27.09 31.23 -28.54
N PRO A 239 25.81 30.82 -28.44
CA PRO A 239 25.09 30.27 -29.57
C PRO A 239 24.48 31.39 -30.44
N GLN A 240 24.89 31.44 -31.71
CA GLN A 240 24.18 32.18 -32.75
C GLN A 240 22.86 31.47 -33.09
N VAL A 241 21.77 32.23 -33.03
CA VAL A 241 20.42 31.84 -33.43
C VAL A 241 20.20 32.22 -34.90
N PRO A 242 19.65 31.34 -35.76
CA PRO A 242 19.03 31.71 -37.02
C PRO A 242 17.56 32.12 -36.85
#